data_AF-A0A349XWR8-F1
#
_entry.id   AF-A0A349XWR8-F1
#
_cell.length_a   1.000
_cell.length_b   1.000
_cell.length_c   1.000
_cell.angle_alpha   90.00
_cell.angle_beta   90.00
_cell.angle_gamma   90.00
#
_symmetry.space_group_name_H-M   'P 1'
#
loop_
_entity.id
_entity.type
_entity.pdbx_description
1 polymer ?
#
loop_
_entity_poly.entity_id
_entity_poly.type
_entity_poly.pdbx_seq_one_letter_code
_entity_poly.pdbx_strand_id
1 'polypeptide(L)'
;MTTSKRKDGPASTAKPDRLGQLKLLVAFDALLREGSVSRAAAGMGLPTSSMSRILQQLREKYGDQLFLRTGQGLRPTPFAEAMRLRIRSLAAEAENLIDYSQEEPEAPATINKSGWEQPALMKAPPLSLRPSILLEGQPTPENIAERLARIGHNSAPQERLAKYIATSAMGIGNSRPLSQSEATDALSIILEGDADPIQIGALLATM
;
A
#
# COMPACT_ATOMS: atom_id res chain seq x y z
N MET A 1 59.12 48.02 1.38
CA MET A 1 58.01 48.99 1.45
C MET A 1 56.83 48.36 0.72
N THR A 2 55.91 47.68 1.43
CA THR A 2 54.64 48.24 1.97
C THR A 2 53.76 48.78 0.82
N THR A 3 52.56 48.30 0.51
CA THR A 3 51.38 48.01 1.35
C THR A 3 50.38 47.14 0.54
N SER A 4 49.83 46.04 1.08
CA SER A 4 48.51 45.99 1.74
C SER A 4 47.35 46.58 0.95
N LYS A 5 46.42 45.72 0.46
CA LYS A 5 45.00 45.88 0.81
C LYS A 5 44.24 44.57 0.64
N ARG A 6 43.77 44.06 1.78
CA ARG A 6 42.76 43.00 1.90
C ARG A 6 41.50 43.37 1.14
N LYS A 7 40.79 42.35 0.67
CA LYS A 7 39.34 42.36 0.75
C LYS A 7 38.85 40.94 1.07
N ASP A 8 39.03 40.56 2.33
CA ASP A 8 38.04 39.73 3.02
C ASP A 8 36.71 40.49 2.91
N GLY A 9 35.83 40.01 2.03
CA GLY A 9 34.46 40.48 1.87
C GLY A 9 33.53 39.30 2.17
N PRO A 10 32.43 39.54 2.91
CA PRO A 10 31.75 38.52 3.68
C PRO A 10 31.16 37.43 2.78
N ALA A 11 31.19 36.20 3.30
CA ALA A 11 30.50 35.04 2.76
C ALA A 11 29.11 35.44 2.25
N SER A 12 28.94 35.40 0.93
CA SER A 12 27.67 35.60 0.26
C SER A 12 26.71 34.55 0.80
N THR A 13 25.80 34.98 1.68
CA THR A 13 24.64 34.22 2.13
C THR A 13 23.64 34.15 0.96
N ALA A 14 24.05 33.48 -0.11
CA ALA A 14 23.17 33.11 -1.21
C ALA A 14 22.10 32.19 -0.61
N LYS A 15 20.82 32.58 -0.79
CA LYS A 15 19.67 31.78 -0.38
C LYS A 15 19.90 30.34 -0.89
N PRO A 16 19.84 29.32 -0.03
CA PRO A 16 20.16 27.96 -0.45
C PRO A 16 19.27 27.59 -1.63
N ASP A 17 19.88 27.14 -2.73
CA ASP A 17 19.16 26.63 -3.88
C ASP A 17 18.37 25.38 -3.45
N ARG A 18 17.10 25.60 -3.11
CA ARG A 18 16.22 24.56 -2.56
C ARG A 18 15.97 23.45 -3.59
N LEU A 19 15.97 23.79 -4.88
CA LEU A 19 15.82 22.82 -5.97
C LEU A 19 17.08 21.96 -6.08
N GLY A 20 18.27 22.58 -6.02
CA GLY A 20 19.54 21.86 -5.96
C GLY A 20 19.63 20.89 -4.78
N GLN A 21 19.09 21.27 -3.61
CA GLN A 21 19.08 20.41 -2.42
C GLN A 21 18.17 19.19 -2.56
N LEU A 22 16.98 19.34 -3.14
CA LEU A 22 16.09 18.19 -3.37
C LEU A 22 16.70 17.21 -4.36
N LYS A 23 17.30 17.72 -5.45
CA LYS A 23 18.02 16.92 -6.43
C LYS A 23 19.15 16.09 -5.80
N LEU A 24 19.89 16.66 -4.85
CA LEU A 24 20.94 15.94 -4.11
C LEU A 24 20.36 14.77 -3.30
N LEU A 25 19.23 14.97 -2.63
CA LEU A 25 18.57 13.92 -1.84
C LEU A 25 17.99 12.79 -2.71
N VAL A 26 17.34 13.14 -3.82
CA VAL A 26 16.81 12.15 -4.78
C VAL A 26 17.96 11.34 -5.41
N ALA A 27 19.06 12.01 -5.77
CA ALA A 27 20.23 11.31 -6.29
C ALA A 27 20.92 10.43 -5.25
N PHE A 28 20.85 10.80 -3.97
CA PHE A 28 21.33 9.95 -2.88
C PHE A 28 20.49 8.67 -2.76
N ASP A 29 19.15 8.76 -2.87
CA ASP A 29 18.29 7.57 -2.92
C ASP A 29 18.68 6.64 -4.07
N ALA A 30 18.87 7.19 -5.27
CA ALA A 30 19.27 6.43 -6.45
C ALA A 30 20.61 5.71 -6.24
N LEU A 31 21.61 6.38 -5.66
CA LEU A 31 22.90 5.78 -5.34
C LEU A 31 22.80 4.66 -4.29
N LEU A 32 21.97 4.85 -3.25
CA LEU A 32 21.72 3.85 -2.22
C LEU A 32 21.03 2.61 -2.78
N ARG A 33 20.09 2.80 -3.70
CA ARG A 33 19.30 1.72 -4.31
C ARG A 33 20.12 0.92 -5.33
N GLU A 34 20.88 1.61 -6.18
CA GLU A 34 21.61 0.96 -7.27
C GLU A 34 22.98 0.43 -6.83
N GLY A 35 23.65 1.05 -5.84
CA GLY A 35 25.02 0.66 -5.47
C GLY A 35 26.04 0.86 -6.61
N SER A 36 25.72 1.71 -7.58
CA SER A 36 26.59 2.03 -8.72
C SER A 36 26.29 3.44 -9.23
N VAL A 37 27.35 4.21 -9.47
CA VAL A 37 27.24 5.56 -10.04
C VAL A 37 26.64 5.53 -11.44
N SER A 38 27.04 4.57 -12.28
CA SER A 38 26.57 4.50 -13.67
C SER A 38 25.09 4.12 -13.75
N ARG A 39 24.66 3.13 -12.96
CA ARG A 39 23.24 2.72 -12.91
C ARG A 39 22.36 3.80 -12.30
N ALA A 40 22.81 4.43 -11.21
CA ALA A 40 22.08 5.55 -10.61
C ALA A 40 21.95 6.73 -11.60
N ALA A 41 23.01 7.05 -12.34
CA ALA A 41 22.98 8.09 -13.36
C ALA A 41 21.97 7.77 -14.47
N ALA A 42 22.01 6.53 -14.98
CA ALA A 42 21.07 6.06 -16.00
C ALA A 42 19.61 6.11 -15.52
N GLY A 43 19.34 5.67 -14.29
CA GLY A 43 17.99 5.71 -13.69
C GLY A 43 17.44 7.12 -13.50
N MET A 44 18.30 8.13 -13.41
CA MET A 44 17.92 9.54 -13.30
C MET A 44 18.00 10.31 -14.63
N GLY A 45 18.33 9.66 -15.75
CA GLY A 45 18.54 10.34 -17.03
C GLY A 45 19.71 11.33 -17.03
N LEU A 46 20.73 11.10 -16.18
CA LEU A 46 21.89 11.97 -16.04
C LEU A 46 23.15 11.34 -16.65
N PRO A 47 24.08 12.16 -17.18
CA PRO A 47 25.44 11.70 -17.46
C PRO A 47 26.14 11.23 -16.19
N THR A 48 26.97 10.18 -16.28
CA THR A 48 27.75 9.64 -15.15
C THR A 48 28.67 10.68 -14.50
N SER A 49 29.20 11.62 -15.27
CA SER A 49 29.99 12.75 -14.76
C SER A 49 29.18 13.68 -13.86
N SER A 50 27.90 13.91 -14.19
CA SER A 50 26.97 14.70 -13.36
C SER A 50 26.66 13.98 -12.05
N MET A 51 26.40 12.66 -12.09
CA MET A 51 26.18 11.87 -10.88
C MET A 51 27.42 11.84 -9.97
N SER A 52 28.62 11.77 -10.55
CA SER A 52 29.86 11.84 -9.78
C SER A 52 30.05 13.19 -9.06
N ARG A 53 29.68 14.31 -9.72
CA ARG A 53 29.70 15.64 -9.11
C ARG A 53 28.68 15.76 -7.96
N ILE A 54 27.48 15.23 -8.14
CA ILE A 54 26.44 15.17 -7.10
C ILE A 54 26.95 14.39 -5.88
N LEU A 55 27.55 13.21 -6.09
CA LEU A 55 28.13 12.44 -4.99
C LEU A 55 29.24 13.22 -4.27
N GLN A 56 30.07 13.95 -4.99
CA GLN A 56 31.10 14.82 -4.39
C GLN A 56 30.47 15.92 -3.51
N GLN A 57 29.42 16.59 -4.00
CA GLN A 57 28.69 17.60 -3.22
C GLN A 57 28.02 17.02 -1.98
N LEU A 58 27.44 15.81 -2.09
CA LEU A 58 26.87 15.10 -0.95
C LEU A 58 27.94 14.82 0.12
N ARG A 59 29.13 14.37 -0.29
CA ARG A 59 30.25 14.12 0.62
C ARG A 59 30.69 15.38 1.35
N GLU A 60 30.82 16.49 0.64
CA GLU A 60 31.18 17.78 1.23
C GLU A 60 30.10 18.26 2.22
N LYS A 61 28.82 18.08 1.89
CA LYS A 61 27.70 18.54 2.72
C LYS A 61 27.52 17.74 4.00
N TYR A 62 27.80 16.44 3.96
CA TYR A 62 27.67 15.56 5.11
C TYR A 62 28.97 15.34 5.88
N GLY A 63 30.12 15.66 5.29
CA GLY A 63 31.43 15.38 5.88
C GLY A 63 31.74 13.87 5.99
N ASP A 64 31.06 13.04 5.19
CA ASP A 64 31.20 11.58 5.18
C ASP A 64 31.47 11.09 3.75
N GLN A 65 32.17 9.97 3.58
CA GLN A 65 32.43 9.41 2.25
C GLN A 65 31.17 8.88 1.56
N LEU A 66 30.13 8.57 2.34
CA LEU A 66 28.82 7.99 2.00
C LEU A 66 28.88 6.60 1.38
N PHE A 67 29.83 6.36 0.49
CA PHE A 67 30.04 5.11 -0.21
C PHE A 67 31.52 4.79 -0.33
N LEU A 68 31.86 3.54 -0.02
CA LEU A 68 33.17 2.94 -0.20
C LEU A 68 33.16 2.12 -1.49
N ARG A 69 34.26 2.19 -2.27
CA ARG A 69 34.43 1.34 -3.46
C ARG A 69 34.84 -0.06 -3.02
N THR A 70 34.12 -1.05 -3.53
CA THR A 70 34.40 -2.48 -3.33
C THR A 70 34.44 -3.18 -4.69
N GLY A 71 34.94 -4.42 -4.75
CA GLY A 71 34.94 -5.21 -5.99
C GLY A 71 33.55 -5.46 -6.58
N GLN A 72 32.49 -5.33 -5.77
CA GLN A 72 31.09 -5.51 -6.19
C GLN A 72 30.37 -4.19 -6.49
N GLY A 73 31.05 -3.04 -6.40
CA GLY A 73 30.47 -1.72 -6.65
C GLY A 73 30.60 -0.79 -5.43
N LEU A 74 29.63 0.12 -5.28
CA LEU A 74 29.58 1.06 -4.17
C LEU A 74 28.84 0.44 -2.98
N ARG A 75 29.52 0.39 -1.83
CA ARG A 75 28.93 -0.02 -0.55
C ARG A 75 28.72 1.21 0.33
N PRO A 76 27.52 1.43 0.88
CA PRO A 76 27.26 2.57 1.76
C PRO A 76 28.07 2.48 3.06
N THR A 77 28.46 3.64 3.60
CA THR A 77 29.00 3.78 4.95
C THR A 77 27.90 3.53 5.99
N PRO A 78 28.24 3.25 7.27
CA PRO A 78 27.24 3.15 8.33
C PRO A 78 26.35 4.41 8.45
N PHE A 79 26.94 5.59 8.22
CA PHE A 79 26.22 6.85 8.23
C PHE A 79 25.20 6.94 7.07
N ALA A 80 25.62 6.60 5.85
CA ALA A 80 24.71 6.57 4.70
C ALA A 80 23.59 5.53 4.87
N GLU A 81 23.91 4.36 5.41
CA GLU A 81 22.94 3.29 5.65
C GLU A 81 21.89 3.70 6.70
N ALA A 82 22.30 4.40 7.77
CA ALA A 82 21.38 4.90 8.79
C ALA A 82 20.36 5.92 8.23
N MET A 83 20.68 6.61 7.13
CA MET A 83 19.78 7.56 6.49
C MET A 83 18.88 6.95 5.41
N ARG A 84 19.13 5.71 4.99
CA ARG A 84 18.48 5.07 3.84
C ARG A 84 16.96 5.20 3.87
N LEU A 85 16.34 4.84 4.99
CA LEU A 85 14.88 4.86 5.11
C LEU A 85 14.30 6.28 4.98
N ARG A 86 14.94 7.27 5.61
CA ARG A 86 14.48 8.68 5.59
C ARG A 86 14.64 9.31 4.21
N ILE A 87 15.72 8.96 3.51
CA ILE A 87 15.97 9.42 2.14
C ILE A 87 14.94 8.79 1.19
N ARG A 88 14.70 7.48 1.33
CA ARG A 88 13.71 6.77 0.52
C ARG A 88 12.30 7.29 0.70
N SER A 89 11.88 7.55 1.94
CA SER A 89 10.55 8.13 2.21
C SER A 89 10.40 9.52 1.60
N LEU A 90 11.45 10.35 1.65
CA LEU A 90 11.41 11.68 1.07
C LEU A 90 11.38 11.64 -0.46
N ALA A 91 12.13 10.74 -1.09
CA ALA A 91 12.10 10.56 -2.54
C ALA A 91 10.72 10.08 -3.01
N ALA A 92 10.14 9.09 -2.32
CA ALA A 92 8.79 8.59 -2.62
C ALA A 92 7.72 9.68 -2.44
N GLU A 93 7.81 10.50 -1.39
CA GLU A 93 6.88 11.61 -1.18
C GLU A 93 7.00 12.67 -2.29
N ALA A 94 8.23 12.96 -2.73
CA ALA A 94 8.45 13.87 -3.85
C ALA A 94 7.83 13.33 -5.15
N GLU A 95 7.94 12.02 -5.41
CA GLU A 95 7.28 11.35 -6.55
C GLU A 95 5.75 11.47 -6.43
N ASN A 96 5.17 11.14 -5.27
CA ASN A 96 3.73 11.25 -5.02
C ASN A 96 3.18 12.67 -5.23
N LEU A 97 3.95 13.70 -4.85
CA LEU A 97 3.55 15.10 -5.03
C LEU A 97 3.64 15.56 -6.48
N ILE A 98 4.50 14.95 -7.30
CA ILE A 98 4.57 15.23 -8.74
C ILE A 98 3.42 14.54 -9.46
N ASP A 99 3.13 13.29 -9.09
CA ASP A 99 1.99 12.51 -9.60
C ASP A 99 0.66 12.91 -8.96
N TYR A 100 0.68 13.94 -8.11
CA TYR A 100 -0.51 14.50 -7.49
C TYR A 100 -1.44 15.05 -8.57
N SER A 101 -2.40 14.21 -8.94
CA SER A 101 -3.58 14.64 -9.67
C SER A 101 -4.54 15.16 -8.62
N GLN A 102 -4.97 16.42 -8.74
CA GLN A 102 -6.21 16.85 -8.11
C GLN A 102 -7.26 15.87 -8.63
N GLU A 103 -7.69 14.92 -7.81
CA GLU A 103 -9.06 14.44 -7.94
C GLU A 103 -9.89 15.73 -7.84
N GLU A 104 -10.36 16.26 -8.98
CA GLU A 104 -11.39 17.28 -8.93
C GLU A 104 -12.45 16.71 -8.00
N PRO A 105 -12.82 17.41 -6.92
CA PRO A 105 -14.00 17.02 -6.17
C PRO A 105 -15.12 17.11 -7.19
N GLU A 106 -15.57 15.94 -7.65
CA GLU A 106 -16.65 15.78 -8.61
C GLU A 106 -17.73 16.76 -8.16
N ALA A 107 -17.92 17.84 -8.95
CA ALA A 107 -18.80 18.95 -8.61
C ALA A 107 -20.10 18.35 -8.09
N PRO A 108 -20.56 18.70 -6.86
CA PRO A 108 -21.43 17.85 -6.06
C PRO A 108 -22.53 17.30 -6.92
N ALA A 109 -22.31 16.07 -7.41
CA ALA A 109 -23.27 15.39 -8.25
C ALA A 109 -24.48 15.31 -7.33
N THR A 110 -25.53 16.00 -7.76
CA THR A 110 -26.81 16.15 -7.09
C THR A 110 -27.01 14.96 -6.18
N ILE A 111 -26.95 15.17 -4.86
CA ILE A 111 -26.97 14.10 -3.87
C ILE A 111 -28.33 13.41 -3.99
N ASN A 112 -28.36 12.42 -4.87
CA ASN A 112 -29.34 11.36 -5.00
C ASN A 112 -28.53 10.06 -4.96
N LYS A 113 -27.82 9.84 -3.85
CA LYS A 113 -27.32 8.52 -3.47
C LYS A 113 -27.98 8.12 -2.17
N SER A 114 -29.24 7.72 -2.29
CA SER A 114 -29.98 6.96 -1.27
C SER A 114 -29.50 5.51 -1.19
N GLY A 115 -28.21 5.25 -1.38
CA GLY A 115 -27.68 3.92 -1.64
C GLY A 115 -26.29 3.71 -1.06
N TRP A 116 -25.99 2.45 -0.80
CA TRP A 116 -24.82 1.91 -0.10
C TRP A 116 -23.49 2.11 -0.87
N GLU A 117 -23.48 3.05 -1.81
CA GLU A 117 -22.38 3.41 -2.71
C GLU A 117 -21.64 4.65 -2.21
N GLN A 118 -21.25 4.65 -0.94
CA GLN A 118 -20.33 5.67 -0.41
C GLN A 118 -18.90 5.12 -0.42
N PRO A 119 -17.92 5.87 -0.94
CA PRO A 119 -16.51 5.53 -0.78
C PRO A 119 -16.19 5.41 0.70
N ALA A 120 -15.49 4.35 1.09
CA ALA A 120 -15.11 4.14 2.48
C ALA A 120 -14.24 5.32 2.97
N LEU A 121 -14.74 6.06 3.98
CA LEU A 121 -14.07 7.22 4.58
C LEU A 121 -12.62 6.93 5.05
N MET A 122 -12.31 5.67 5.32
CA MET A 122 -10.96 5.19 5.61
C MET A 122 -10.73 3.80 5.01
N LYS A 123 -9.50 3.54 4.57
CA LYS A 123 -9.07 2.18 4.20
C LYS A 123 -9.16 1.27 5.41
N ALA A 124 -9.95 0.19 5.31
CA ALA A 124 -10.10 -0.75 6.41
C ALA A 124 -8.73 -1.34 6.81
N PRO A 125 -8.43 -1.45 8.12
CA PRO A 125 -7.20 -2.09 8.58
C PRO A 125 -7.14 -3.56 8.13
N PRO A 126 -5.94 -4.14 7.96
CA PRO A 126 -5.80 -5.53 7.53
C PRO A 126 -6.51 -6.46 8.51
N LEU A 127 -7.16 -7.50 7.98
CA LEU A 127 -8.00 -8.42 8.75
C LEU A 127 -7.24 -9.11 9.90
N SER A 128 -5.93 -9.29 9.77
CA SER A 128 -5.05 -9.85 10.80
C SER A 128 -4.96 -9.03 12.08
N LEU A 129 -5.28 -7.73 12.03
CA LEU A 129 -5.25 -6.82 13.19
C LEU A 129 -6.63 -6.62 13.82
N ARG A 130 -7.69 -7.17 13.24
CA ARG A 130 -9.04 -7.03 13.79
C ARG A 130 -9.26 -8.08 14.89
N PRO A 131 -9.58 -7.70 16.14
CA PRO A 131 -10.02 -8.66 17.12
C PRO A 131 -11.34 -9.29 16.65
N SER A 132 -11.41 -10.61 16.67
CA SER A 132 -12.67 -11.33 16.44
C SER A 132 -13.58 -11.09 17.64
N ILE A 133 -14.45 -10.09 17.54
CA ILE A 133 -15.48 -9.86 18.56
C ILE A 133 -16.56 -10.90 18.30
N LEU A 134 -16.59 -11.96 19.10
CA LEU A 134 -17.69 -12.92 19.10
C LEU A 134 -18.92 -12.24 19.69
N LEU A 135 -19.94 -12.03 18.87
CA LEU A 135 -21.23 -11.56 19.34
C LEU A 135 -21.93 -12.67 20.13
N GLU A 136 -22.82 -12.29 21.04
CA GLU A 136 -23.59 -13.24 21.85
C GLU A 136 -24.43 -14.15 20.93
N GLY A 137 -24.21 -15.47 21.02
CA GLY A 137 -24.85 -16.48 20.16
C GLY A 137 -24.08 -16.84 18.88
N GLN A 138 -22.95 -16.19 18.58
CA GLN A 138 -22.09 -16.63 17.46
C GLN A 138 -21.39 -17.96 17.78
N PRO A 139 -21.35 -18.91 16.82
CA PRO A 139 -20.58 -20.14 16.99
C PRO A 139 -19.09 -19.82 17.05
N THR A 140 -18.39 -20.45 18.00
CA THR A 140 -16.94 -20.34 18.09
C THR A 140 -16.27 -20.86 16.82
N PRO A 141 -15.04 -20.40 16.50
CA PRO A 141 -14.29 -20.91 15.35
C PRO A 141 -14.11 -22.43 15.37
N GLU A 142 -13.97 -23.01 16.55
CA GLU A 142 -13.87 -24.46 16.77
C GLU A 142 -15.18 -25.18 16.41
N ASN A 143 -16.34 -24.64 16.81
CA ASN A 143 -17.64 -25.20 16.43
C ASN A 143 -17.87 -25.15 14.91
N ILE A 144 -17.40 -24.09 14.25
CA ILE A 144 -17.44 -23.98 12.78
C ILE A 144 -16.55 -25.06 12.16
N ALA A 145 -15.31 -25.20 12.64
CA ALA A 145 -14.37 -26.20 12.15
C ALA A 145 -14.88 -27.64 12.32
N GLU A 146 -15.49 -27.97 13.46
CA GLU A 146 -16.10 -29.29 13.69
C GLU A 146 -17.27 -29.57 12.75
N ARG A 147 -18.14 -28.58 12.50
CA ARG A 147 -19.25 -28.73 11.56
C ARG A 147 -18.75 -28.92 10.14
N LEU A 148 -17.73 -28.16 9.73
CA LEU A 148 -17.07 -28.31 8.44
C LEU A 148 -16.42 -29.68 8.26
N ALA A 149 -15.79 -30.23 9.30
CA ALA A 149 -15.19 -31.56 9.26
C ALA A 149 -16.23 -32.68 9.01
N ARG A 150 -17.50 -32.47 9.39
CA ARG A 150 -18.62 -33.40 9.11
C ARG A 150 -19.14 -33.30 7.67
N ILE A 151 -18.68 -32.34 6.89
CA ILE A 151 -18.97 -32.21 5.46
C ILE A 151 -17.93 -33.06 4.70
N GLY A 152 -18.29 -34.33 4.44
CA GLY A 152 -17.44 -35.26 3.70
C GLY A 152 -16.95 -34.65 2.37
N HIS A 153 -15.65 -34.77 2.11
CA HIS A 153 -14.98 -34.11 0.98
C HIS A 153 -15.26 -34.77 -0.39
N ASN A 154 -16.04 -35.86 -0.42
CA ASN A 154 -16.37 -36.64 -1.63
C ASN A 154 -17.71 -36.28 -2.29
N SER A 155 -18.42 -35.26 -1.80
CA SER A 155 -19.69 -34.82 -2.39
C SER A 155 -19.49 -33.85 -3.57
N ALA A 156 -20.42 -33.83 -4.51
CA ALA A 156 -20.35 -32.93 -5.66
C ALA A 156 -20.28 -31.46 -5.19
N PRO A 157 -19.60 -30.54 -5.91
CA PRO A 157 -19.41 -29.15 -5.49
C PRO A 157 -20.71 -28.43 -5.07
N GLN A 158 -21.81 -28.70 -5.76
CA GLN A 158 -23.13 -28.15 -5.46
C GLN A 158 -23.67 -28.66 -4.11
N GLU A 159 -23.46 -29.94 -3.79
CA GLU A 159 -23.88 -30.54 -2.52
C GLU A 159 -23.06 -30.02 -1.34
N ARG A 160 -21.75 -29.77 -1.55
CA ARG A 160 -20.87 -29.16 -0.55
C ARG A 160 -21.31 -27.73 -0.24
N LEU A 161 -21.68 -26.95 -1.27
CA LEU A 161 -22.17 -25.58 -1.11
C LEU A 161 -23.55 -25.54 -0.44
N ALA A 162 -24.49 -26.40 -0.87
CA ALA A 162 -25.81 -26.52 -0.25
C ALA A 162 -25.71 -26.87 1.25
N LYS A 163 -24.82 -27.81 1.61
CA LYS A 163 -24.59 -28.21 3.00
C LYS A 163 -23.90 -27.13 3.83
N TYR A 164 -23.02 -26.33 3.22
CA TYR A 164 -22.40 -25.15 3.83
C TYR A 164 -23.44 -24.06 4.12
N ILE A 165 -24.29 -23.73 3.16
CA ILE A 165 -25.40 -22.76 3.31
C ILE A 165 -26.33 -23.20 4.45
N ALA A 166 -26.70 -24.49 4.51
CA ALA A 166 -27.51 -25.04 5.60
C ALA A 166 -26.84 -25.00 6.98
N THR A 167 -25.51 -24.94 7.04
CA THR A 167 -24.74 -24.91 8.30
C THR A 167 -24.51 -23.47 8.79
N SER A 168 -24.34 -22.54 7.85
CA SER A 168 -23.93 -21.15 8.11
C SER A 168 -25.11 -20.17 8.15
N ALA A 169 -26.17 -20.41 7.36
CA ALA A 169 -27.34 -19.54 7.31
C ALA A 169 -28.43 -20.06 8.26
N MET A 170 -28.29 -19.79 9.56
CA MET A 170 -29.48 -19.72 10.41
C MET A 170 -30.17 -18.39 10.10
N GLY A 171 -31.32 -18.45 9.42
CA GLY A 171 -32.13 -17.27 9.17
C GLY A 171 -32.55 -16.60 10.48
N ILE A 172 -32.79 -15.29 10.43
CA ILE A 172 -33.33 -14.53 11.55
C ILE A 172 -34.71 -15.12 11.91
N GLY A 173 -34.86 -15.64 13.13
CA GLY A 173 -36.13 -16.17 13.67
C GLY A 173 -36.25 -17.70 13.66
N ASN A 174 -37.49 -18.20 13.67
CA ASN A 174 -37.86 -19.62 13.84
C ASN A 174 -37.79 -20.45 12.53
N SER A 175 -36.98 -20.04 11.55
CA SER A 175 -36.91 -20.72 10.25
C SER A 175 -36.10 -22.02 10.33
N ARG A 176 -36.65 -23.09 9.74
CA ARG A 176 -35.97 -24.37 9.60
C ARG A 176 -34.86 -24.27 8.54
N PRO A 177 -33.76 -25.04 8.68
CA PRO A 177 -32.72 -25.08 7.64
C PRO A 177 -33.30 -25.59 6.32
N LEU A 178 -32.78 -25.04 5.21
CA LEU A 178 -33.13 -25.47 3.85
C LEU A 178 -32.71 -26.93 3.64
N SER A 179 -33.57 -27.70 2.99
CA SER A 179 -33.22 -29.02 2.49
C SER A 179 -32.24 -28.90 1.31
N GLN A 180 -31.54 -29.99 1.01
CA GLN A 180 -30.52 -30.02 -0.04
C GLN A 180 -31.11 -29.67 -1.43
N SER A 181 -32.33 -30.10 -1.72
CA SER A 181 -33.02 -29.75 -2.98
C SER A 181 -33.42 -28.27 -3.00
N GLU A 182 -33.98 -27.74 -1.91
CA GLU A 182 -34.36 -26.31 -1.80
C GLU A 182 -33.13 -25.39 -1.95
N ALA A 183 -31.98 -25.78 -1.39
CA ALA A 183 -30.74 -25.03 -1.53
C ALA A 183 -30.16 -25.09 -2.95
N THR A 184 -30.36 -26.20 -3.66
CA THR A 184 -29.90 -26.36 -5.05
C THR A 184 -30.74 -25.49 -5.99
N ASP A 185 -32.06 -25.52 -5.82
CA ASP A 185 -32.98 -24.70 -6.62
C ASP A 185 -32.73 -23.21 -6.40
N ALA A 186 -32.52 -22.78 -5.15
CA ALA A 186 -32.18 -21.40 -4.83
C ALA A 186 -30.87 -20.95 -5.51
N LEU A 187 -29.86 -21.82 -5.58
CA LEU A 187 -28.59 -21.52 -6.23
C LEU A 187 -28.74 -21.39 -7.76
N SER A 188 -29.55 -22.24 -8.40
CA SER A 188 -29.83 -22.11 -9.83
C SER A 188 -30.49 -20.78 -10.16
N ILE A 189 -31.49 -20.34 -9.38
CA ILE A 189 -32.18 -19.06 -9.57
C ILE A 189 -31.20 -17.87 -9.48
N ILE A 190 -30.21 -17.95 -8.57
CA ILE A 190 -29.17 -16.93 -8.43
C ILE A 190 -28.23 -16.91 -9.64
N LEU A 191 -27.78 -18.07 -10.10
CA LEU A 191 -26.84 -18.18 -11.22
C LEU A 191 -27.48 -17.83 -12.57
N GLU A 192 -28.79 -18.07 -12.71
CA GLU A 192 -29.59 -17.68 -13.88
C GLU A 192 -29.91 -16.18 -13.90
N GLY A 193 -29.67 -15.46 -12.78
CA GLY A 193 -29.88 -14.01 -12.67
C GLY A 193 -31.33 -13.62 -12.35
N ASP A 194 -32.17 -14.60 -12.05
CA ASP A 194 -33.61 -14.42 -11.78
C ASP A 194 -33.92 -14.15 -10.29
N ALA A 195 -32.89 -14.18 -9.43
CA ALA A 195 -33.02 -13.90 -8.01
C ALA A 195 -33.12 -12.40 -7.70
N ASP A 196 -33.99 -12.04 -6.75
CA ASP A 196 -34.13 -10.67 -6.24
C ASP A 196 -32.82 -10.20 -5.56
N PRO A 197 -32.19 -9.10 -6.03
CA PRO A 197 -30.95 -8.58 -5.47
C PRO A 197 -31.00 -8.29 -3.97
N ILE A 198 -32.19 -7.94 -3.43
CA ILE A 198 -32.37 -7.68 -2.00
C ILE A 198 -32.28 -8.99 -1.20
N GLN A 199 -32.79 -10.09 -1.75
CA GLN A 199 -32.74 -11.42 -1.13
C GLN A 199 -31.33 -12.02 -1.20
N ILE A 200 -30.62 -11.81 -2.32
CA ILE A 200 -29.19 -12.14 -2.44
C ILE A 200 -28.39 -11.35 -1.40
N GLY A 201 -28.66 -10.05 -1.28
CA GLY A 201 -28.03 -9.19 -0.27
C GLY A 201 -28.28 -9.67 1.16
N ALA A 202 -29.51 -10.10 1.48
CA ALA A 202 -29.87 -10.64 2.80
C ALA A 202 -29.15 -11.97 3.10
N LEU A 203 -29.05 -12.86 2.11
CA LEU A 203 -28.30 -14.13 2.22
C LEU A 203 -26.81 -13.89 2.49
N LEU A 204 -26.20 -12.95 1.78
CA LEU A 204 -24.78 -12.63 1.92
C LEU A 204 -24.47 -11.81 3.19
N ALA A 205 -25.42 -11.01 3.68
CA ALA A 205 -25.26 -10.22 4.91
C ALA A 205 -25.38 -11.05 6.20
N THR A 206 -25.92 -12.27 6.10
CA THR A 206 -25.94 -13.25 7.21
C THR A 206 -24.70 -14.14 7.28
N MET A 207 -23.72 -13.95 6.39
CA MET A 207 -22.41 -14.64 6.39
C MET A 207 -21.30 -13.83 7.05
#